data_AF-B5G8B3-F1
#
_entry.id   AF-B5G8B3-F1
#
_cell.length_a   1.000
_cell.length_b   1.000
_cell.length_c   1.000
_cell.angle_alpha   90.00
_cell.angle_beta   90.00
_cell.angle_gamma   90.00
#
_symmetry.space_group_name_H-M   'P 1'
#
loop_
_entity.id
_entity.type
_entity.pdbx_description
1 polymer ?
#
loop_
_entity_poly.entity_id
_entity_poly.type
_entity_poly.pdbx_seq_one_letter_code
_entity_poly.pdbx_strand_id
1 'polypeptide(L)'
;MPAFTPLDLTLVLLRRMQDFHPALVERARRELGADAARMREANRRWQASARGRYGRGEAARYRAALGEPATRTRLRLGDLECQALR
;
A
#
# COMPACT_ATOMS: atom_id res chain seq x y z
N MET A 1 13.84 -6.08 -10.17
CA MET A 1 12.38 -6.25 -10.02
C MET A 1 11.69 -4.96 -10.42
N PRO A 2 10.50 -4.99 -11.05
CA PRO A 2 9.76 -3.77 -11.40
C PRO A 2 9.45 -2.94 -10.14
N ALA A 3 9.31 -1.62 -10.30
CA ALA A 3 8.91 -0.72 -9.23
C ALA A 3 7.59 -1.17 -8.58
N PHE A 4 7.38 -0.83 -7.32
CA PHE A 4 6.08 -1.01 -6.67
C PHE A 4 5.18 0.15 -7.08
N THR A 5 4.00 -0.14 -7.61
CA THR A 5 3.12 0.86 -8.25
C THR A 5 1.83 1.08 -7.43
N PRO A 6 1.03 2.13 -7.74
CA PRO A 6 -0.29 2.29 -7.15
C PRO A 6 -1.19 1.07 -7.39
N LEU A 7 -1.09 0.41 -8.55
CA LEU A 7 -1.84 -0.83 -8.81
C LEU A 7 -1.43 -1.96 -7.86
N ASP A 8 -0.14 -2.11 -7.56
CA ASP A 8 0.31 -3.11 -6.59
C ASP A 8 -0.24 -2.79 -5.19
N LEU A 9 -0.32 -1.51 -4.79
CA LEU A 9 -0.97 -1.11 -3.55
C LEU A 9 -2.46 -1.46 -3.54
N THR A 10 -3.19 -1.18 -4.63
CA THR A 10 -4.59 -1.55 -4.79
C THR A 10 -4.79 -3.06 -4.61
N LEU A 11 -3.91 -3.88 -5.18
CA LEU A 11 -3.96 -5.33 -5.04
C LEU A 11 -3.70 -5.80 -3.59
N VAL A 12 -2.84 -5.11 -2.83
CA VAL A 12 -2.67 -5.37 -1.40
C VAL A 12 -3.96 -5.10 -0.62
N LEU A 13 -4.65 -3.99 -0.93
CA LEU A 13 -5.93 -3.65 -0.29
C LEU A 13 -7.00 -4.69 -0.62
N LEU A 14 -7.12 -5.07 -1.89
CA LEU A 14 -8.03 -6.13 -2.33
C LEU A 14 -7.76 -7.46 -1.61
N ARG A 15 -6.49 -7.84 -1.40
CA ARG A 15 -6.17 -9.07 -0.65
C ARG A 15 -6.69 -9.03 0.79
N ARG A 16 -6.66 -7.87 1.46
CA ARG A 16 -7.20 -7.73 2.83
C ARG A 16 -8.73 -7.79 2.85
N MET A 17 -9.38 -7.22 1.84
CA MET A 17 -10.84 -7.27 1.70
C MET A 17 -11.36 -8.66 1.33
N GLN A 18 -10.51 -9.50 0.72
CA GLN A 18 -10.88 -10.84 0.24
C GLN A 18 -11.37 -11.76 1.36
N ASP A 19 -10.89 -11.56 2.60
CA ASP A 19 -11.30 -12.37 3.75
C ASP A 19 -12.77 -12.14 4.12
N PHE A 20 -13.37 -11.02 3.69
CA PHE A 20 -14.77 -10.66 3.98
C PHE A 20 -15.67 -10.69 2.74
N HIS A 21 -15.15 -10.29 1.58
CA HIS A 21 -15.94 -10.17 0.34
C HIS A 21 -15.22 -10.76 -0.88
N PRO A 22 -14.99 -12.09 -0.93
CA PRO A 22 -14.16 -12.72 -1.94
C PRO A 22 -14.69 -12.55 -3.38
N ALA A 23 -16.01 -12.58 -3.58
CA ALA A 23 -16.61 -12.43 -4.90
C ALA A 23 -16.45 -11.01 -5.48
N LEU A 24 -16.59 -9.98 -4.64
CA LEU A 24 -16.39 -8.59 -5.06
C LEU A 24 -14.93 -8.34 -5.41
N VAL A 25 -14.00 -8.88 -4.64
CA VAL A 25 -12.56 -8.78 -4.92
C VAL A 25 -12.19 -9.46 -6.23
N GLU A 26 -12.71 -10.66 -6.49
CA GLU A 26 -12.45 -11.37 -7.73
C GLU A 26 -12.90 -10.56 -8.96
N ARG A 27 -14.08 -9.93 -8.89
CA ARG A 27 -14.58 -9.05 -9.94
C ARG A 27 -13.68 -7.81 -10.11
N ALA A 28 -13.39 -7.09 -9.03
CA ALA A 28 -12.55 -5.89 -9.08
C ALA A 28 -11.15 -6.20 -9.62
N ARG A 29 -10.57 -7.34 -9.23
CA ARG A 29 -9.28 -7.81 -9.73
C ARG A 29 -9.29 -8.04 -11.25
N ARG A 30 -10.38 -8.63 -11.78
CA ARG A 30 -10.57 -8.84 -13.23
C ARG A 30 -10.74 -7.52 -13.97
N GLU A 31 -11.52 -6.59 -13.45
CA GLU A 31 -11.69 -5.24 -14.02
C GLU A 31 -10.35 -4.50 -14.10
N LEU A 32 -9.45 -4.72 -13.13
CA LEU A 32 -8.09 -4.18 -13.12
C LEU A 32 -7.08 -4.94 -14.01
N GLY A 33 -7.50 -6.01 -14.70
CA GLY A 33 -6.63 -6.81 -15.57
C GLY A 33 -5.50 -7.54 -14.82
N ALA A 34 -5.62 -7.72 -13.51
CA ALA A 34 -4.64 -8.43 -12.70
C ALA A 34 -5.07 -9.88 -12.52
N ASP A 35 -4.14 -10.82 -12.45
CA ASP A 35 -4.42 -12.20 -12.05
C ASP A 35 -4.27 -12.40 -10.52
N ALA A 36 -4.69 -13.55 -10.00
CA ALA A 36 -4.54 -13.87 -8.59
C ALA A 36 -3.07 -13.99 -8.16
N ALA A 37 -2.17 -14.37 -9.08
CA ALA A 37 -0.74 -14.51 -8.81
C ALA A 37 -0.10 -13.15 -8.56
N ARG A 38 -0.39 -12.14 -9.39
CA ARG A 38 0.04 -10.76 -9.24
C ARG A 38 -0.43 -10.16 -7.92
N MET A 39 -1.68 -10.42 -7.52
CA MET A 39 -2.21 -9.96 -6.23
C MET A 39 -1.45 -10.59 -5.04
N ARG A 40 -1.19 -11.90 -5.09
CA ARG A 40 -0.39 -12.58 -4.05
C ARG A 40 1.04 -12.06 -4.00
N GLU A 41 1.66 -11.81 -5.15
CA GLU A 41 3.02 -11.28 -5.24
C GLU A 41 3.13 -9.85 -4.71
N ALA A 42 2.17 -8.98 -5.05
CA ALA A 42 2.10 -7.62 -4.50
C ALA A 42 2.00 -7.65 -2.96
N ASN A 43 1.13 -8.50 -2.42
CA ASN A 43 1.01 -8.68 -0.97
C ASN A 43 2.28 -9.24 -0.33
N ARG A 44 2.95 -10.22 -0.96
CA ARG A 44 4.23 -10.77 -0.48
C ARG A 44 5.29 -9.67 -0.39
N ARG A 45 5.46 -8.86 -1.44
CA ARG A 45 6.40 -7.74 -1.50
C ARG A 45 6.09 -6.67 -0.45
N TRP A 46 4.81 -6.32 -0.28
CA TRP A 46 4.37 -5.36 0.74
C TRP A 46 4.69 -5.86 2.16
N GLN A 47 4.35 -7.11 2.46
CA GLN A 47 4.60 -7.72 3.77
C GLN A 47 6.10 -7.87 4.06
N ALA A 48 6.92 -8.20 3.05
CA ALA A 48 8.37 -8.22 3.20
C ALA A 48 8.93 -6.82 3.52
N SER A 49 8.43 -5.77 2.86
CA SER A 49 8.82 -4.38 3.15
C SER A 49 8.43 -3.91 4.55
N ALA A 50 7.34 -4.47 5.10
CA ALA A 50 6.85 -4.17 6.44
C ALA A 50 7.67 -4.82 7.56
N ARG A 51 8.27 -5.99 7.30
CA ARG A 51 8.94 -6.83 8.32
C ARG A 51 10.46 -6.67 8.37
N GLY A 52 11.03 -5.78 7.57
CA GLY A 52 12.49 -5.57 7.53
C GLY A 52 13.03 -4.85 8.78
N ARG A 53 14.20 -5.29 9.27
CA ARG A 53 14.91 -4.73 10.44
C ARG A 53 15.33 -3.25 10.29
N TYR A 54 15.41 -2.78 9.05
CA TYR A 54 15.63 -1.38 8.63
C TYR A 54 14.43 -0.81 7.87
N GLY A 55 13.22 -1.29 8.19
CA GLY A 55 12.00 -0.90 7.50
C GLY A 55 11.92 0.62 7.40
N ARG A 56 12.03 1.15 6.18
CA ARG A 56 11.78 2.57 5.93
C ARG A 56 10.35 2.80 6.43
N GLY A 57 10.18 3.48 7.57
CA GLY A 57 8.93 3.53 8.35
C GLY A 57 7.70 3.82 7.49
N GLU A 58 6.48 3.61 8.03
CA GLU A 58 5.25 3.47 7.23
C GLU A 58 5.10 4.44 6.05
N ALA A 59 5.41 5.73 6.26
CA ALA A 59 5.40 6.77 5.23
C ALA A 59 6.27 6.46 4.01
N ALA A 60 7.46 5.88 4.19
CA ALA A 60 8.35 5.54 3.09
C ALA A 60 7.82 4.37 2.23
N ARG A 61 7.04 3.44 2.80
CA ARG A 61 6.37 2.40 2.01
C ARG A 61 5.26 2.98 1.15
N TYR A 62 4.46 3.90 1.70
CA TYR A 62 3.45 4.61 0.92
C TYR A 62 4.08 5.45 -0.19
N ARG A 63 5.19 6.14 0.08
CA ARG A 63 5.91 6.89 -0.95
C ARG A 63 6.48 6.00 -2.05
N ALA A 64 6.94 4.79 -1.73
CA ALA A 64 7.39 3.85 -2.74
C ALA A 64 6.27 3.43 -3.71
N ALA A 65 5.00 3.47 -3.28
CA ALA A 65 3.85 3.12 -4.09
C ALA A 65 3.18 4.33 -4.77
N LEU A 66 3.09 5.46 -4.07
CA LEU A 66 2.31 6.64 -4.45
C LEU A 66 3.18 7.81 -4.94
N GLY A 67 4.50 7.77 -4.74
CA GLY A 67 5.40 8.90 -4.97
C GLY A 67 5.56 9.82 -3.76
N GLU A 68 6.24 10.94 -3.95
CA GLU A 68 6.36 11.97 -2.89
C GLU A 68 5.00 12.65 -2.66
N PRO A 69 4.69 13.02 -1.40
CA PRO A 69 3.47 13.77 -1.09
C PRO A 69 3.50 15.15 -1.77
N ALA A 70 2.34 15.62 -2.21
CA ALA A 70 2.17 16.94 -2.78
C ALA A 70 2.41 18.05 -1.75
N THR A 71 2.08 17.81 -0.48
CA THR A 71 2.25 18.80 0.60
C THR A 71 2.70 18.17 1.91
N ARG A 72 3.40 18.97 2.73
CA ARG A 72 3.84 18.62 4.08
C ARG A 72 3.44 19.73 5.04
N THR A 73 2.52 19.43 5.95
CA THR A 73 1.98 20.41 6.90
C THR A 73 2.38 20.04 8.33
N ARG A 74 2.94 21.00 9.08
CA ARG A 74 3.18 20.79 10.52
C ARG A 74 1.85 20.87 11.26
N LEU A 75 1.55 19.85 12.06
CA LEU A 75 0.36 19.77 12.91
C LEU A 75 0.79 19.58 14.36
N ARG A 76 0.08 20.25 15.26
CA ARG A 76 0.14 19.96 16.70
C ARG A 76 -1.02 19.06 17.08
N LEU A 77 -0.72 17.92 17.68
CA LEU A 77 -1.69 16.94 18.20
C LEU A 77 -1.46 16.84 19.70
N GLY A 78 -2.16 17.66 20.47
CA GLY A 78 -1.89 17.83 21.90
C GLY A 78 -0.50 18.44 22.12
N ASP A 79 0.37 17.69 22.80
CA ASP A 79 1.77 18.01 23.06
C ASP A 79 2.73 17.53 21.95
N LEU A 80 2.24 16.78 20.96
CA LEU A 80 3.04 16.26 19.86
C LEU A 80 3.08 17.22 18.66
N GLU A 81 4.27 17.40 18.07
CA GLU A 81 4.42 18.01 16.75
C GLU A 81 4.63 16.92 15.69
N CYS A 82 3.81 16.95 14.64
CA CYS A 82 3.78 15.96 13.56
C CYS A 82 3.83 16.63 12.19
N GLN A 83 4.28 15.89 11.17
CA GLN A 83 4.15 16.30 9.77
C GLN A 83 3.06 15.47 9.09
N ALA A 84 1.97 16.12 8.68
CA ALA A 84 0.96 15.52 7.82
C ALA A 84 1.44 15.57 6.36
N LEU A 85 1.40 14.43 5.69
CA LEU A 85 1.73 14.25 4.28
C LEU A 85 0.41 14.10 3.49
N ARG A 86 0.18 14.93 2.47
CA ARG A 86 -0.94 14.79 1.51
C ARG A 86 -0.41 14.73 0.10
#